data_AF-A0A3Q8XU48-F1
#
_entry.id   AF-A0A3Q8XU48-F1
#
_cell.length_a   1.000
_cell.length_b   1.000
_cell.length_c   1.000
_cell.angle_alpha   90.00
_cell.angle_beta   90.00
_cell.angle_gamma   90.00
#
_symmetry.space_group_name_H-M   'P 1'
#
loop_
_entity.id
_entity.type
_entity.pdbx_description
1 polymer ?
#
loop_
_entity_poly.entity_id
_entity_poly.type
_entity_poly.pdbx_seq_one_letter_code
_entity_poly.pdbx_strand_id
1 'polypeptide(L)'
;MSDIASYVAKIVSLNGGSIVGKTRLQKSAYFLEEFGVGNEFIFEYHYYGPYSDEVSIGMDDAKALGYLNLEWRSTKDGAKYAVFTSNLKPEEEKKTIKESLY
;
A
#
# COMPACT_ATOMS: atom_id res chain seq x y z
N MET A 1 9.97 4.00 14.00
CA MET A 1 8.96 4.51 13.05
C MET A 1 9.28 3.93 11.69
N SER A 2 8.39 3.10 11.15
CA SER A 2 8.49 2.69 9.76
C SER A 2 8.35 3.94 8.90
N ASP A 3 9.22 4.10 7.92
CA ASP A 3 9.07 5.14 6.90
C ASP A 3 7.72 4.95 6.16
N ILE A 4 6.99 6.04 5.92
CA ILE A 4 5.65 6.03 5.31
C ILE A 4 5.69 5.39 3.91
N ALA A 5 6.73 5.67 3.13
CA ALA A 5 6.90 5.12 1.79
C ALA A 5 7.09 3.60 1.84
N SER A 6 7.89 3.11 2.80
CA SER A 6 8.03 1.67 3.05
C SER A 6 6.70 1.03 3.44
N TYR A 7 5.91 1.67 4.32
CA TYR A 7 4.61 1.15 4.74
C TYR A 7 3.62 1.08 3.56
N VAL A 8 3.52 2.14 2.76
CA VAL A 8 2.70 2.17 1.54
C VAL A 8 3.11 1.05 0.57
N ALA A 9 4.41 0.81 0.37
CA ALA A 9 4.88 -0.27 -0.47
C ALA A 9 4.57 -1.66 0.11
N LYS A 10 4.54 -1.82 1.44
CA LYS A 10 4.10 -3.06 2.12
C LYS A 10 2.62 -3.33 1.88
N ILE A 11 1.76 -2.30 1.92
CA ILE A 11 0.33 -2.45 1.57
C ILE A 11 0.18 -3.04 0.16
N VAL A 12 0.91 -2.52 -0.82
CA VAL A 12 0.89 -3.04 -2.20
C VAL A 12 1.42 -4.48 -2.26
N SER A 13 2.50 -4.80 -1.53
CA SER A 13 3.04 -6.15 -1.45
C SER A 13 2.01 -7.15 -0.92
N LEU A 14 1.32 -6.79 0.17
CA LEU A 14 0.30 -7.64 0.81
C LEU A 14 -0.97 -7.81 -0.02
N ASN A 15 -1.24 -6.90 -0.96
CA ASN A 15 -2.35 -7.01 -1.92
C ASN A 15 -2.04 -7.96 -3.11
N GLY A 16 -1.17 -8.95 -2.92
CA GLY A 16 -0.74 -9.86 -3.99
C GLY A 16 0.32 -9.25 -4.92
N GLY A 17 1.13 -8.33 -4.39
CA GLY A 17 2.24 -7.69 -5.10
C GLY A 17 1.86 -6.50 -5.98
N SER A 18 0.58 -6.27 -6.26
CA SER A 18 0.15 -5.12 -7.06
C SER A 18 -1.26 -4.60 -6.73
N ILE A 19 -1.49 -3.31 -6.95
CA ILE A 19 -2.78 -2.66 -6.79
C ILE A 19 -3.08 -1.80 -8.02
N VAL A 20 -4.30 -1.92 -8.54
CA VAL A 20 -4.80 -1.08 -9.63
C VAL A 20 -5.53 0.14 -9.06
N GLY A 21 -5.01 1.33 -9.38
CA GLY A 21 -5.63 2.63 -9.09
C GLY A 21 -5.31 3.19 -7.70
N LYS A 22 -5.14 4.52 -7.64
CA LYS A 22 -4.84 5.26 -6.39
C LYS A 22 -5.93 5.10 -5.34
N THR A 23 -7.20 5.17 -5.75
CA THR A 23 -8.36 5.03 -4.84
C THR A 23 -8.40 3.68 -4.14
N ARG A 24 -8.00 2.60 -4.84
CA ARG A 24 -7.97 1.28 -4.22
C ARG A 24 -6.88 1.19 -3.16
N LEU A 25 -5.71 1.77 -3.42
CA LEU A 25 -4.62 1.84 -2.44
C LEU A 25 -5.03 2.64 -1.19
N GLN A 26 -5.65 3.82 -1.37
CA GLN A 26 -6.18 4.64 -0.28
C GLN A 26 -7.19 3.87 0.58
N LYS A 27 -8.14 3.15 -0.06
CA LYS A 27 -9.10 2.31 0.66
C LYS A 27 -8.46 1.13 1.39
N SER A 28 -7.43 0.51 0.80
CA SER A 28 -6.67 -0.54 1.48
C SER A 28 -5.97 -0.02 2.73
N ALA A 29 -5.34 1.16 2.67
CA ALA A 29 -4.73 1.80 3.83
C ALA A 29 -5.79 2.13 4.90
N TYR A 30 -6.93 2.71 4.49
CA TYR A 30 -8.03 3.03 5.38
C TYR A 30 -8.54 1.82 6.17
N PHE A 31 -8.79 0.69 5.49
CA PHE A 31 -9.25 -0.51 6.20
C PHE A 31 -8.23 -1.04 7.20
N LEU A 32 -6.92 -0.89 6.95
CA LEU A 32 -5.91 -1.28 7.93
C LEU A 32 -5.99 -0.41 9.20
N GLU A 33 -6.24 0.89 9.07
CA GLU A 33 -6.50 1.77 10.22
C GLU A 33 -7.74 1.33 10.98
N GLU A 34 -8.86 1.07 10.28
CA GLU A 34 -10.12 0.64 10.90
C GLU A 34 -9.98 -0.71 11.64
N PHE A 35 -9.07 -1.58 11.20
CA PHE A 35 -8.76 -2.84 11.89
C PHE A 35 -7.70 -2.72 12.99
N GLY A 36 -7.17 -1.51 13.26
CA GLY A 36 -6.17 -1.26 14.30
C GLY A 36 -4.79 -1.83 13.99
N VAL A 37 -4.52 -2.14 12.72
CA VAL A 37 -3.22 -2.66 12.23
C VAL A 37 -2.58 -1.70 11.24
N GLY A 38 -3.06 -0.46 11.22
CA GLY A 38 -2.60 0.63 10.37
C GLY A 38 -1.29 1.26 10.83
N ASN A 39 -1.01 2.43 10.29
CA ASN A 39 0.15 3.27 10.61
C ASN A 39 -0.28 4.69 11.03
N GLU A 40 -1.45 4.81 11.67
CA GLU A 40 -1.99 6.04 12.25
C GLU A 40 -2.23 7.15 11.20
N PHE A 41 -2.51 6.76 9.95
CA PHE A 41 -2.83 7.73 8.91
C PHE A 41 -4.12 8.47 9.20
N ILE A 42 -4.11 9.78 8.98
CA ILE A 42 -5.31 10.61 9.09
C ILE A 42 -6.08 10.56 7.77
N PHE A 43 -7.38 10.25 7.86
CA PHE A 43 -8.28 10.18 6.72
C PHE A 43 -9.39 11.23 6.79
N GLU A 44 -9.65 11.85 5.66
CA GLU A 44 -10.78 12.77 5.45
C GLU A 44 -11.76 12.20 4.42
N TYR A 45 -13.06 12.36 4.68
CA TYR A 45 -14.10 11.88 3.79
C TYR A 45 -14.27 12.79 2.56
N HIS A 46 -14.02 12.21 1.39
CA HIS A 46 -14.22 12.86 0.09
C HIS A 46 -15.31 12.13 -0.73
N TYR A 47 -15.69 12.68 -1.89
CA TYR A 47 -16.72 12.14 -2.78
C TYR A 47 -16.53 10.65 -3.16
N TYR A 48 -15.30 10.14 -3.16
CA TYR A 48 -14.97 8.76 -3.57
C TYR A 48 -14.55 7.85 -2.41
N GLY A 49 -14.73 8.33 -1.17
CA GLY A 49 -14.39 7.64 0.06
C GLY A 49 -13.30 8.35 0.86
N PRO A 50 -12.76 7.67 1.88
CA PRO A 50 -11.71 8.21 2.73
C PRO A 50 -10.42 8.41 1.92
N TYR A 51 -9.77 9.54 2.15
CA TYR A 51 -8.51 9.93 1.52
C TYR A 51 -7.53 10.44 2.57
N SER A 52 -6.27 10.03 2.45
CA SER A 52 -5.17 10.50 3.28
C SER A 52 -4.08 11.12 2.40
N ASP A 53 -3.71 12.37 2.68
CA ASP A 53 -2.57 13.05 2.06
C ASP A 53 -1.26 12.32 2.36
N GLU A 54 -1.11 11.79 3.57
CA GLU A 54 0.07 11.03 4.00
C GLU A 54 0.27 9.78 3.16
N VAL A 55 -0.81 9.03 2.89
CA VAL A 55 -0.77 7.88 1.99
C VAL A 55 -0.40 8.34 0.57
N SER A 56 -0.94 9.47 0.10
CA SER A 56 -0.66 9.98 -1.24
C SER A 56 0.81 10.39 -1.40
N ILE A 57 1.37 11.13 -0.44
CA ILE A 57 2.79 11.51 -0.40
C ILE A 57 3.65 10.25 -0.30
N GLY A 58 3.27 9.31 0.56
CA GLY A 58 3.93 8.01 0.71
C GLY A 58 4.00 7.21 -0.58
N MET A 59 2.98 7.27 -1.44
CA MET A 59 3.01 6.64 -2.76
C MET A 59 4.06 7.27 -3.68
N ASP A 60 4.14 8.61 -3.69
CA ASP A 60 5.08 9.34 -4.53
C ASP A 60 6.52 9.15 -4.04
N ASP A 61 6.74 9.16 -2.74
CA ASP A 61 8.03 8.86 -2.11
C ASP A 61 8.44 7.40 -2.35
N ALA A 62 7.51 6.45 -2.22
CA ALA A 62 7.79 5.03 -2.48
C ALA A 62 8.19 4.79 -3.94
N LYS A 63 7.63 5.57 -4.87
CA LYS A 63 8.06 5.57 -6.27
C LYS A 63 9.45 6.17 -6.42
N ALA A 64 9.70 7.33 -5.80
CA ALA A 64 10.99 8.02 -5.87
C ALA A 64 12.14 7.18 -5.29
N LEU A 65 11.88 6.45 -4.22
CA LEU A 65 12.82 5.55 -3.55
C LEU A 65 12.93 4.17 -4.23
N GLY A 66 12.10 3.88 -5.23
CA GLY A 66 12.11 2.61 -5.95
C GLY A 66 11.46 1.43 -5.22
N TYR A 67 10.70 1.67 -4.15
CA TYR A 67 9.89 0.65 -3.47
C TYR A 67 8.64 0.26 -4.25
N LEU A 68 8.10 1.19 -5.04
CA LEU A 68 6.98 0.97 -5.95
C LEU A 68 7.38 1.25 -7.40
N ASN A 69 6.90 0.43 -8.32
CA ASN A 69 6.82 0.75 -9.73
C ASN A 69 5.40 1.23 -10.08
N LEU A 70 5.30 2.24 -10.94
CA LEU A 70 4.04 2.79 -11.43
C LEU A 70 3.95 2.63 -12.94
N GLU A 71 3.01 1.82 -13.41
CA GLU A 71 2.71 1.67 -14.84
C GLU A 71 1.35 2.28 -15.17
N TRP A 72 1.31 3.10 -16.22
CA TRP A 72 0.05 3.51 -16.82
C TRP A 72 -0.33 2.53 -17.93
N ARG A 73 -1.53 1.95 -17.81
CA ARG A 73 -2.13 1.06 -18.81
C ARG A 73 -3.40 1.68 -19.35
N SER A 74 -3.89 1.15 -20.46
CA SER A 74 -5.15 1.58 -21.07
C SER A 74 -6.13 0.41 -21.15
N THR A 75 -7.41 0.69 -20.95
CA THR A 75 -8.49 -0.25 -21.27
C THR A 75 -8.64 -0.36 -22.80
N LYS A 76 -9.45 -1.32 -23.26
CA LYS A 76 -9.80 -1.44 -24.68
C LYS A 76 -10.44 -0.18 -25.23
N ASP A 77 -11.19 0.54 -24.39
CA ASP A 77 -11.88 1.79 -24.72
C ASP A 77 -10.98 3.03 -24.55
N GLY A 78 -9.68 2.85 -24.28
CA GLY A 78 -8.69 3.93 -24.21
C GLY A 78 -8.57 4.63 -22.85
N ALA A 79 -9.40 4.26 -21.86
CA ALA A 79 -9.31 4.84 -20.52
C ALA A 79 -8.01 4.44 -19.83
N LYS A 80 -7.24 5.40 -19.32
CA LYS A 80 -5.97 5.14 -18.64
C LYS A 80 -6.17 4.81 -17.17
N TYR A 81 -5.40 3.85 -16.66
CA TYR A 81 -5.36 3.50 -15.24
C TYR A 81 -3.92 3.22 -14.79
N ALA A 82 -3.68 3.47 -13.51
CA ALA A 82 -2.41 3.23 -12.86
C ALA A 82 -2.36 1.83 -12.24
N VAL A 83 -1.25 1.13 -12.41
CA VAL A 83 -0.92 -0.11 -11.70
C VAL A 83 0.32 0.15 -10.86
N PHE A 84 0.19 -0.03 -9.55
CA PHE A 84 1.29 0.03 -8.60
C PHE A 84 1.76 -1.40 -8.33
N THR A 85 3.06 -1.65 -8.45
CA THR A 85 3.68 -2.95 -8.14
C THR A 85 4.74 -2.75 -7.08
N SER A 86 4.72 -3.59 -6.04
CA SER A 86 5.72 -3.51 -4.98
C SER A 86 7.01 -4.22 -5.37
N ASN A 87 8.13 -3.56 -5.14
CA ASN A 87 9.46 -4.14 -5.26
C ASN A 87 9.96 -4.72 -3.92
N LEU A 88 9.20 -4.53 -2.84
CA LEU A 88 9.48 -5.19 -1.57
C LEU A 88 9.17 -6.69 -1.71
N LYS A 89 10.11 -7.53 -1.30
CA LYS A 89 9.82 -8.94 -1.11
C LYS A 89 8.90 -9.07 0.11
N PRO A 90 7.85 -9.90 0.07
CA PRO A 90 7.15 -10.25 1.30
C PRO A 90 8.21 -10.82 2.25
N GLU A 91 8.36 -10.19 3.42
CA GLU A 91 9.18 -10.77 4.47
C GLU A 91 8.56 -12.14 4.79
N GLU A 92 9.26 -13.23 4.46
CA GLU A 92 8.91 -14.54 4.98
C GLU A 92 8.87 -14.41 6.51
N GLU A 93 7.70 -14.62 7.12
CA GLU A 93 7.56 -14.66 8.57
C GLU A 93 8.69 -15.52 9.13
N LYS A 94 9.61 -14.90 9.88
CA LYS A 94 10.47 -15.65 10.79
C LYS A 94 9.53 -16.32 11.79
N LYS A 95 9.20 -17.60 11.53
CA LYS A 95 8.65 -18.52 12.52
C LYS A 95 9.67 -18.73 13.64
N THR A 96 9.88 -17.70 14.46
CA THR A 96 10.51 -17.82 15.78
C THR A 96 9.44 -18.28 16.76
N ILE A 97 8.95 -19.51 16.56
CA ILE A 97 8.30 -20.30 17.61
C ILE A 97 8.79 -21.73 17.42
N LYS A 98 10.03 -21.98 17.83
CA LYS A 98 10.46 -23.31 18.26
C LYS A 98 10.99 -23.18 19.69
N GLU A 99 10.55 -24.12 20.52
CA GLU A 99 11.22 -24.58 21.76
C GLU A 99 11.09 -23.72 23.04
N SER A 100 9.89 -23.67 23.66
CA SER A 100 9.77 -23.35 25.10
C SER A 100 8.59 -23.99 25.84
N LEU A 101 7.83 -24.92 25.25
CA LEU A 101 6.89 -25.75 26.01
C LEU A 101 7.06 -27.22 25.62
N TYR A 102 8.14 -27.81 26.11
CA TYR A 102 8.21 -29.21 26.57
C TYR A 102 9.21 -29.25 27.74
#